data_AF-A0A3D4M3Q6-F1
#
_entry.id   AF-A0A3D4M3Q6-F1
#
_cell.length_a   1.000
_cell.length_b   1.000
_cell.length_c   1.000
_cell.angle_alpha   90.00
_cell.angle_beta   90.00
_cell.angle_gamma   90.00
#
_symmetry.space_group_name_H-M   'P 1'
#
loop_
_entity.id
_entity.type
_entity.pdbx_description
1 polymer ?
#
loop_
_entity_poly.entity_id
_entity_poly.type
_entity_poly.pdbx_seq_one_letter_code
_entity_poly.pdbx_strand_id
1 'polypeptide(L)'
;MDNNSCIRQQADIKQINRCKNRVSELNGSFDYLSNGIELVGNNVRLKIVYLLYQERRLCVCDLSDILGMTISAISQHLRKLKDRK
;
A
#
# COMPACT_ATOMS: atom_id res chain seq x y z
N MET A 1 -7.38 22.95 -20.43
CA MET A 1 -7.83 23.28 -19.07
C MET A 1 -9.19 22.65 -18.94
N ASP A 2 -9.28 21.54 -18.23
CA ASP A 2 -10.49 20.70 -18.23
C ASP A 2 -11.59 21.34 -17.38
N ASN A 3 -12.77 21.42 -17.97
CA ASN A 3 -13.95 22.05 -17.42
C ASN A 3 -14.55 21.14 -16.33
N ASN A 4 -14.00 21.20 -15.12
CA ASN A 4 -14.42 20.38 -13.97
C ASN A 4 -15.76 20.87 -13.36
N SER A 5 -16.82 20.94 -14.17
CA SER A 5 -18.15 21.32 -13.67
C SER A 5 -18.77 20.12 -12.95
N CYS A 6 -18.90 20.23 -11.63
CA CYS A 6 -19.60 19.24 -10.82
C CYS A 6 -21.08 19.21 -11.23
N ILE A 7 -21.59 18.07 -11.71
CA ILE A 7 -23.01 17.88 -12.09
C ILE A 7 -23.96 17.79 -10.88
N ARG A 8 -23.44 17.98 -9.67
CA ARG A 8 -24.21 17.87 -8.43
C ARG A 8 -25.28 18.96 -8.36
N GLN A 9 -26.55 18.56 -8.35
CA GLN A 9 -27.67 19.50 -8.22
C GLN A 9 -27.82 20.06 -6.80
N GLN A 10 -27.76 19.21 -5.77
CA GLN A 10 -27.78 19.62 -4.37
C GLN A 10 -26.88 18.74 -3.51
N ALA A 11 -26.41 19.32 -2.41
CA ALA A 11 -25.68 18.59 -1.40
C ALA A 11 -26.56 17.84 -0.40
N ASP A 12 -26.43 16.52 -0.34
CA ASP A 12 -26.87 15.77 0.84
C ASP A 12 -25.92 16.03 2.02
N ILE A 13 -26.22 17.12 2.73
CA ILE A 13 -25.46 17.56 3.92
C ILE A 13 -25.53 16.50 5.03
N LYS A 14 -26.66 15.79 5.16
CA LYS A 14 -26.82 14.75 6.17
C LYS A 14 -25.87 13.59 5.89
N GLN A 15 -25.79 13.13 4.64
CA GLN A 15 -24.83 12.10 4.23
C GLN A 15 -23.40 12.57 4.44
N ILE A 16 -23.04 13.77 3.98
CA ILE A 16 -21.67 14.30 4.13
C ILE A 16 -21.25 14.31 5.60
N ASN A 17 -22.10 14.82 6.49
CA ASN A 17 -21.74 14.92 7.91
C ASN A 17 -21.61 13.55 8.56
N ARG A 18 -22.48 12.58 8.21
CA ARG A 18 -22.31 11.18 8.66
C ARG A 18 -20.98 10.59 8.18
N CYS A 19 -20.64 10.80 6.90
CA CYS A 19 -19.37 10.32 6.32
C CYS A 19 -18.15 10.97 6.97
N LYS A 20 -18.17 12.29 7.20
CA LYS A 20 -17.09 13.01 7.89
C LYS A 20 -16.84 12.44 9.29
N ASN A 21 -17.90 12.26 10.06
CA ASN A 21 -17.80 11.69 11.41
C ASN A 21 -17.25 10.25 11.36
N ARG A 22 -17.75 9.43 10.43
CA ARG A 22 -17.31 8.03 10.29
C ARG A 22 -15.83 7.93 9.89
N VAL A 23 -15.37 8.78 8.98
CA VAL A 23 -13.95 8.81 8.59
C VAL A 23 -13.09 9.25 9.77
N SER A 24 -13.49 10.30 10.48
CA SER A 24 -12.74 10.80 11.63
C SER A 24 -12.64 9.78 12.77
N GLU A 25 -13.71 9.02 13.03
CA GLU A 25 -13.73 7.94 14.03
C GLU A 25 -12.73 6.82 13.69
N LEU A 26 -12.53 6.55 12.40
CA LEU A 26 -11.69 5.46 11.91
C LEU A 26 -10.25 5.88 11.53
N ASN A 27 -9.86 7.13 11.74
CA ASN A 27 -8.53 7.65 11.33
C ASN A 27 -7.39 6.71 11.74
N GLY A 28 -7.35 6.25 13.00
CA GLY A 28 -6.29 5.35 13.45
C GLY A 28 -6.28 4.00 12.71
N SER A 29 -7.44 3.45 12.35
CA SER A 29 -7.53 2.23 11.53
C SER A 29 -7.07 2.49 10.09
N PHE A 30 -7.40 3.65 9.52
CA PHE A 30 -6.92 4.03 8.20
C PHE A 30 -5.41 4.23 8.19
N ASP A 31 -4.83 4.88 9.20
CA ASP A 31 -3.38 5.05 9.33
C ASP A 31 -2.69 3.69 9.42
N TYR A 32 -3.19 2.79 10.29
CA TYR A 32 -2.65 1.45 10.43
C TYR A 32 -2.69 0.64 9.12
N LEU A 33 -3.86 0.60 8.46
CA LEU A 33 -4.04 -0.17 7.23
C LEU A 33 -3.29 0.45 6.06
N SER A 34 -3.34 1.78 5.90
CA SER A 34 -2.65 2.49 4.82
C SER A 34 -1.14 2.32 4.91
N ASN A 35 -0.55 2.39 6.10
CA ASN A 35 0.87 2.09 6.31
C ASN A 35 1.20 0.64 5.90
N GLY A 36 0.36 -0.32 6.28
CA GLY A 36 0.52 -1.71 5.84
C GLY A 36 0.43 -1.88 4.32
N ILE A 37 -0.54 -1.22 3.69
CA ILE A 37 -0.75 -1.25 2.24
C ILE A 37 0.40 -0.53 1.52
N GLU A 38 0.90 0.59 2.03
CA GLU A 38 2.03 1.32 1.44
C GLU A 38 3.29 0.44 1.39
N LEU A 39 3.47 -0.45 2.37
CA LEU A 39 4.58 -1.40 2.38
C LEU A 39 4.50 -2.41 1.23
N VAL A 40 3.31 -2.89 0.88
CA VAL A 40 3.12 -3.94 -0.15
C VAL A 40 2.58 -3.41 -1.47
N GLY A 41 2.14 -2.16 -1.54
CA GLY A 41 1.54 -1.53 -2.73
C GLY A 41 2.54 -1.23 -3.86
N ASN A 42 3.83 -1.42 -3.60
CA ASN A 42 4.85 -1.43 -4.64
C ASN A 42 4.93 -2.81 -5.31
N ASN A 43 4.94 -2.83 -6.64
CA ASN A 43 4.92 -4.06 -7.45
C ASN A 43 6.01 -5.07 -7.06
N VAL A 44 7.24 -4.62 -6.81
CA VAL A 44 8.36 -5.51 -6.44
C VAL A 44 8.17 -6.08 -5.03
N ARG A 45 7.79 -5.24 -4.06
CA ARG A 45 7.53 -5.69 -2.69
C ARG A 45 6.36 -6.68 -2.62
N LEU A 46 5.32 -6.47 -3.42
CA LEU A 46 4.21 -7.42 -3.53
C LEU A 46 4.67 -8.78 -4.03
N LYS A 47 5.49 -8.82 -5.09
CA LYS A 47 6.09 -10.05 -5.62
C LYS A 47 6.95 -10.76 -4.58
N ILE A 48 7.80 -10.02 -3.85
CA ILE A 48 8.62 -10.59 -2.77
C ILE A 48 7.75 -11.24 -1.69
N VAL A 49 6.71 -10.55 -1.22
CA VAL A 49 5.79 -11.10 -0.20
C VAL A 49 5.06 -12.34 -0.72
N TYR A 50 4.59 -12.33 -1.97
CA TYR A 50 3.98 -13.49 -2.60
C TYR A 50 4.93 -14.69 -2.67
N LEU A 51 6.17 -14.48 -3.13
CA LEU A 51 7.18 -15.54 -3.23
C LEU A 51 7.51 -16.13 -1.85
N LEU A 52 7.66 -15.29 -0.82
CA LEU A 52 7.88 -15.75 0.55
C LEU A 52 6.66 -16.47 1.14
N TYR A 53 5.44 -16.11 0.73
CA TYR A 53 4.22 -16.82 1.12
C TYR A 53 4.17 -18.22 0.51
N GLN A 54 4.52 -18.37 -0.78
CA GLN A 54 4.55 -19.66 -1.48
C GLN A 54 5.68 -20.57 -0.96
N GLU A 55 6.91 -20.06 -0.93
CA GLU A 55 8.11 -20.87 -0.67
C GLU A 55 8.50 -20.94 0.81
N ARG A 56 7.84 -20.16 1.68
CA ARG A 56 8.13 -19.97 3.12
C ARG A 56 9.48 -19.30 3.44
N ARG A 57 10.54 -19.63 2.70
CA ARG A 57 11.89 -19.11 2.90
C ARG A 57 12.64 -19.05 1.58
N LEU A 58 13.18 -17.88 1.24
CA LEU A 58 14.03 -17.66 0.06
C LEU A 58 15.28 -16.88 0.44
N CYS A 59 16.39 -17.18 -0.22
CA CYS A 59 17.59 -16.35 -0.13
C CYS A 59 17.40 -15.04 -0.90
N VAL A 60 18.13 -14.00 -0.51
CA VAL A 60 18.18 -12.73 -1.26
C VAL A 60 18.74 -12.91 -2.67
N CYS A 61 19.65 -13.88 -2.86
CA CYS A 61 20.19 -14.25 -4.17
C CYS A 61 19.10 -14.89 -5.05
N ASP A 62 18.32 -15.83 -4.52
CA ASP A 62 17.22 -16.46 -5.28
C ASP A 62 16.19 -15.41 -5.73
N LEU A 63 15.83 -14.47 -4.84
CA LEU A 63 14.94 -13.35 -5.18
C LEU A 63 15.52 -12.45 -6.26
N SER A 64 16.84 -12.22 -6.23
CA SER A 64 17.58 -11.46 -7.24
C SER A 64 17.48 -12.14 -8.61
N ASP A 65 17.71 -13.45 -8.65
CA ASP A 65 17.66 -14.25 -9.88
C ASP A 65 16.23 -14.36 -10.44
N ILE A 66 15.23 -14.62 -9.59
CA ILE A 66 13.81 -14.73 -9.97
C ILE A 66 13.28 -13.40 -10.52
N LEU A 67 13.64 -12.28 -9.89
CA LEU A 67 13.09 -10.96 -10.24
C LEU A 67 13.94 -10.20 -11.26
N GLY A 68 15.12 -10.72 -11.63
CA GLY A 68 16.03 -10.07 -12.57
C GLY A 68 16.55 -8.72 -12.07
N MET A 69 16.75 -8.58 -10.76
CA MET A 69 17.20 -7.35 -10.10
C MET A 69 18.54 -7.58 -9.42
N THR A 70 19.26 -6.52 -9.06
CA THR A 70 20.48 -6.68 -8.26
C THR A 70 20.15 -7.04 -6.81
N ILE A 71 21.04 -7.80 -6.15
CA ILE A 71 20.94 -8.12 -4.71
C ILE A 71 20.77 -6.86 -3.85
N SER A 72 21.44 -5.77 -4.22
CA SER A 72 21.33 -4.47 -3.53
C SER A 72 19.91 -3.90 -3.60
N ALA A 73 19.29 -3.94 -4.79
CA ALA A 73 17.91 -3.49 -4.97
C ALA A 73 16.91 -4.35 -4.18
N ILE A 74 17.06 -5.68 -4.23
CA ILE A 74 16.24 -6.60 -3.41
C ILE A 74 16.42 -6.32 -1.92
N SER A 75 17.66 -6.14 -1.45
CA SER A 75 17.95 -5.84 -0.05
C SER A 75 17.30 -4.55 0.41
N GLN A 76 17.23 -3.51 -0.44
CA GLN A 76 16.54 -2.26 -0.13
C GLN A 76 15.02 -2.47 0.00
N HIS A 77 14.41 -3.27 -0.87
CA HIS A 77 12.99 -3.63 -0.76
C HIS A 77 12.68 -4.43 0.51
N LEU A 78 13.52 -5.42 0.85
CA LEU A 78 13.40 -6.21 2.08
C LEU A 78 13.59 -5.35 3.34
N ARG A 79 14.55 -4.42 3.33
CA ARG A 79 14.76 -3.45 4.40
C ARG A 79 13.51 -2.62 4.65
N LYS A 80 12.88 -2.09 3.59
CA LYS A 80 11.61 -1.35 3.72
C LYS A 80 10.47 -2.20 4.27
N LEU A 81 10.39 -3.49 3.90
CA LEU A 81 9.38 -4.42 4.43
C LEU A 81 9.61 -4.77 5.90
N LYS A 82 10.87 -4.82 6.34
CA LYS A 82 11.27 -5.18 7.71
C LYS A 82 11.15 -4.00 8.68
N ASP A 83 11.62 -2.83 8.30
CA ASP A 83 11.80 -1.68 9.19
C ASP A 83 10.51 -0.90 9.43
N ARG A 84 9.42 -1.60 9.76
CA ARG A 84 8.15 -0.96 10.12
C ARG A 84 8.40 0.07 11.24
N LYS A 85 8.22 1.35 10.92
CA LYS A 85 7.69 2.32 11.88
C LYS A 85 6.18 2.29 11.79
#